data_AF-A0A1M3L356-F1
#
_entry.id   AF-A0A1M3L356-F1
#
_cell.length_a   1.000
_cell.length_b   1.000
_cell.length_c   1.000
_cell.angle_alpha   90.00
_cell.angle_beta   90.00
_cell.angle_gamma   90.00
#
_symmetry.space_group_name_H-M   'P 1'
#
loop_
_entity.id
_entity.type
_entity.pdbx_description
1 polymer ?
#
loop_
_entity_poly.entity_id
_entity_poly.type
_entity_poly.pdbx_seq_one_letter_code
_entity_poly.pdbx_strand_id
1 'polypeptide(L)'
;MAKSGVATQKRSMTRKRLIIIGILTGTVILFVLFSPYGVVTRFALEGDIEALKGDIQALRMTSDSLRSIVRRLETDTTEIERLARERFGYVRQGEEVYVITRDSTE
;
A
#
# COMPACT_ATOMS: atom_id res chain seq x y z
N MET A 1 -21.50 -34.58 -74.06
CA MET A 1 -21.12 -35.00 -72.69
C MET A 1 -20.96 -33.77 -71.81
N ALA A 2 -21.15 -33.95 -70.51
CA ALA A 2 -21.73 -33.01 -69.54
C ALA A 2 -21.01 -31.66 -69.32
N LYS A 3 -21.85 -30.64 -69.05
CA LYS A 3 -21.54 -29.39 -68.37
C LYS A 3 -21.24 -29.67 -66.88
N SER A 4 -20.24 -29.00 -66.31
CA SER A 4 -20.47 -28.10 -65.17
C SER A 4 -19.20 -27.32 -64.87
N GLY A 5 -19.16 -26.05 -65.28
CA GLY A 5 -18.22 -25.12 -64.68
C GLY A 5 -18.66 -24.87 -63.25
N VAL A 6 -17.86 -25.33 -62.28
CA VAL A 6 -18.03 -24.95 -60.88
C VAL A 6 -17.60 -23.49 -60.78
N ALA A 7 -18.55 -22.58 -60.99
CA ALA A 7 -18.36 -21.17 -60.74
C ALA A 7 -18.29 -20.97 -59.21
N THR A 8 -17.08 -20.89 -58.67
CA THR A 8 -16.83 -20.47 -57.29
C THR A 8 -17.29 -19.02 -57.14
N GLN A 9 -18.54 -18.83 -56.77
CA GLN A 9 -19.12 -17.51 -56.54
C GLN A 9 -18.54 -16.93 -55.26
N LYS A 10 -17.43 -16.19 -55.37
CA LYS A 10 -16.90 -15.37 -54.26
C LYS A 10 -17.90 -14.25 -53.98
N ARG A 11 -18.83 -14.50 -53.05
CA ARG A 11 -19.85 -13.54 -52.61
C ARG A 11 -19.14 -12.41 -51.86
N SER A 12 -18.70 -11.41 -52.61
CA SER A 12 -18.18 -10.14 -52.10
C SER A 12 -19.18 -9.59 -51.08
N MET A 13 -18.77 -9.54 -49.81
CA MET A 13 -19.56 -8.92 -48.76
C MET A 13 -19.78 -7.47 -49.17
N THR A 14 -21.03 -7.01 -49.16
CA THR A 14 -21.32 -5.60 -49.43
C THR A 14 -20.53 -4.75 -48.43
N ARG A 15 -19.82 -3.71 -48.89
CA ARG A 15 -18.93 -2.88 -48.05
C ARG A 15 -19.59 -2.45 -46.73
N LYS A 16 -20.91 -2.22 -46.76
CA LYS A 16 -21.77 -1.93 -45.59
C LYS A 16 -21.70 -3.02 -44.51
N ARG A 17 -21.75 -4.31 -44.89
CA ARG A 17 -21.69 -5.44 -43.96
C ARG A 17 -20.32 -5.57 -43.30
N LEU A 18 -19.23 -5.28 -44.02
CA LEU A 18 -17.88 -5.26 -43.45
C LEU A 18 -17.70 -4.13 -42.45
N ILE A 19 -18.24 -2.94 -42.73
CA ILE A 19 -18.22 -1.80 -41.81
C ILE A 19 -18.98 -2.14 -40.52
N ILE A 20 -20.17 -2.73 -40.63
CA ILE A 20 -20.98 -3.13 -39.47
C ILE A 20 -20.24 -4.14 -38.60
N ILE A 21 -19.62 -5.15 -39.21
CA ILE A 21 -18.81 -6.14 -38.48
C ILE A 21 -17.63 -5.45 -37.80
N GLY A 22 -16.91 -4.58 -38.49
CA GLY A 22 -15.78 -3.83 -37.92
C GLY A 22 -16.18 -2.99 -36.70
N ILE A 23 -17.31 -2.29 -36.77
CA ILE A 23 -17.84 -1.52 -35.64
C ILE A 23 -18.19 -2.45 -34.48
N LEU A 24 -18.95 -3.52 -34.72
CA LEU A 24 -19.33 -4.48 -33.67
C LEU A 24 -18.10 -5.08 -32.99
N THR A 25 -17.12 -5.56 -33.77
CA THR A 25 -15.89 -6.13 -33.25
C THR A 25 -15.07 -5.08 -32.49
N GLY A 26 -14.98 -3.86 -33.02
CA GLY A 26 -14.29 -2.75 -32.36
C GLY A 26 -14.90 -2.40 -31.01
N THR A 27 -16.23 -2.34 -30.92
CA THR A 27 -16.94 -2.08 -29.66
C THR A 27 -16.69 -3.18 -28.63
N VAL A 28 -16.70 -4.45 -29.05
CA VAL A 28 -16.39 -5.58 -28.16
C VAL A 28 -14.95 -5.51 -27.66
N ILE A 29 -13.99 -5.21 -28.53
CA ILE A 29 -12.57 -5.06 -28.14
C ILE A 29 -12.40 -3.92 -27.15
N LEU A 30 -12.99 -2.75 -27.42
CA LEU A 30 -12.95 -1.60 -26.51
C LEU A 30 -13.56 -1.95 -25.16
N PHE A 31 -14.69 -2.65 -25.13
CA PHE A 31 -15.32 -3.09 -23.90
C PHE A 31 -14.41 -4.06 -23.12
N VAL A 32 -13.80 -5.06 -23.76
CA VAL A 32 -12.91 -6.01 -23.09
C VAL A 32 -11.65 -5.34 -22.54
N LEU A 33 -11.11 -4.33 -23.22
CA LEU A 33 -9.91 -3.62 -22.78
C LEU A 33 -10.21 -2.62 -21.65
N PHE A 34 -11.26 -1.80 -21.80
CA PHE A 34 -11.51 -0.62 -20.97
C PHE A 34 -12.71 -0.76 -20.02
N SER A 35 -13.36 -1.91 -19.95
CA SER A 35 -14.37 -2.18 -18.92
C SER A 35 -13.77 -2.10 -17.51
N PRO A 36 -14.58 -1.83 -16.47
CA PRO A 36 -14.15 -1.95 -15.08
C PRO A 36 -13.53 -3.32 -14.75
N TYR A 37 -13.94 -4.37 -15.44
CA TYR A 37 -13.37 -5.73 -15.32
C TYR A 37 -12.45 -6.08 -16.49
N GLY A 38 -12.01 -5.08 -17.25
CA GLY A 38 -11.19 -5.23 -18.43
C GLY A 38 -9.73 -5.50 -18.10
N VAL A 39 -8.99 -5.84 -19.15
CA VAL A 39 -7.58 -6.24 -19.06
C VAL A 39 -6.71 -5.12 -18.50
N VAL A 40 -6.93 -3.86 -18.91
CA VAL A 40 -6.15 -2.71 -18.46
C VAL A 40 -6.30 -2.52 -16.94
N THR A 41 -7.54 -2.56 -16.46
CA THR A 41 -7.86 -2.42 -15.02
C THR A 41 -7.21 -3.53 -14.20
N ARG A 42 -7.19 -4.77 -14.73
CA ARG A 42 -6.54 -5.89 -14.05
C ARG A 42 -5.04 -5.67 -13.86
N PHE A 43 -4.34 -5.17 -14.88
CA PHE A 43 -2.92 -4.88 -14.79
C PHE A 43 -2.61 -3.76 -13.79
N ALA A 44 -3.44 -2.71 -13.76
CA ALA A 44 -3.30 -1.63 -12.78
C ALA A 44 -3.48 -2.15 -11.33
N LEU A 45 -4.53 -2.94 -11.10
CA LEU A 45 -4.82 -3.52 -9.78
C LEU A 45 -3.70 -4.43 -9.26
N GLU A 46 -3.03 -5.18 -10.13
CA GLU A 46 -1.91 -6.03 -9.71
C GLU A 46 -0.73 -5.19 -9.19
N GLY A 47 -0.47 -4.04 -9.81
CA GLY A 47 0.51 -3.07 -9.32
C GLY A 47 0.11 -2.47 -7.97
N ASP A 48 -1.16 -2.08 -7.81
CA ASP A 48 -1.68 -1.54 -6.55
C ASP A 48 -1.59 -2.56 -5.41
N ILE A 49 -1.90 -3.84 -5.69
CA ILE A 49 -1.79 -4.93 -4.71
C ILE A 49 -0.35 -5.06 -4.23
N GLU A 50 0.62 -5.03 -5.13
CA GLU A 50 2.03 -5.19 -4.76
C GLU A 50 2.55 -3.98 -3.97
N ALA A 51 2.17 -2.76 -4.36
CA ALA A 51 2.47 -1.56 -3.60
C ALA A 51 1.88 -1.63 -2.17
N LEU A 52 0.61 -2.01 -2.06
CA LEU A 52 -0.09 -2.09 -0.76
C LEU A 52 0.52 -3.17 0.14
N LYS A 53 0.99 -4.29 -0.42
CA LYS A 53 1.76 -5.29 0.34
C LYS A 53 3.08 -4.73 0.86
N GLY A 54 3.78 -3.95 0.03
CA GLY A 54 5.01 -3.24 0.43
C GLY A 54 4.76 -2.32 1.62
N ASP A 55 3.70 -1.50 1.54
CA ASP A 55 3.30 -0.59 2.62
C ASP A 55 2.98 -1.34 3.91
N ILE A 56 2.23 -2.45 3.82
CA ILE A 56 1.93 -3.30 4.99
C ILE A 56 3.21 -3.82 5.64
N GLN A 57 4.19 -4.25 4.86
CA GLN A 57 5.47 -4.74 5.40
C GLN A 57 6.25 -3.62 6.09
N ALA A 58 6.33 -2.44 5.47
CA ALA A 58 6.99 -1.28 6.07
C ALA A 58 6.32 -0.89 7.40
N LEU A 59 4.99 -0.78 7.42
CA LEU A 59 4.23 -0.45 8.63
C LEU A 59 4.43 -1.47 9.75
N ARG A 60 4.49 -2.77 9.41
CA ARG A 60 4.78 -3.83 10.39
C ARG A 60 6.15 -3.66 11.01
N MET A 61 7.19 -3.43 10.20
CA MET A 61 8.55 -3.18 10.70
C MET A 61 8.60 -1.97 11.62
N THR A 62 7.93 -0.87 11.25
CA THR A 62 7.85 0.33 12.10
C THR A 62 7.12 0.05 13.41
N SER A 63 5.97 -0.63 13.35
CA SER A 63 5.21 -1.01 14.55
C SER A 63 6.05 -1.89 15.49
N ASP A 64 6.76 -2.88 14.96
CA ASP A 64 7.58 -3.80 15.77
C ASP A 64 8.77 -3.07 16.42
N SER A 65 9.41 -2.16 15.68
CA SER A 65 10.45 -1.28 16.20
C SER A 65 9.93 -0.40 17.34
N LEU A 66 8.80 0.28 17.13
CA LEU A 66 8.18 1.12 18.16
C LEU A 66 7.77 0.32 19.39
N ARG A 67 7.19 -0.88 19.22
CA ARG A 67 6.88 -1.78 20.35
C ARG A 67 8.12 -2.19 21.11
N SER A 68 9.24 -2.42 20.43
CA SER A 68 10.52 -2.72 21.07
C SER A 68 11.01 -1.54 21.91
N ILE A 69 10.92 -0.32 21.37
CA ILE A 69 11.29 0.91 22.08
C ILE A 69 10.40 1.11 23.31
N VAL A 70 9.09 0.99 23.16
CA VAL A 70 8.14 1.10 24.28
C VAL A 70 8.47 0.09 25.37
N ARG A 71 8.67 -1.19 25.02
CA ARG A 71 9.06 -2.20 26.00
C ARG A 71 10.35 -1.83 26.72
N ARG A 72 11.37 -1.36 26.00
CA ARG A 72 12.62 -0.93 26.61
C ARG A 72 12.40 0.22 27.59
N LEU A 73 11.62 1.23 27.23
CA LEU A 73 11.31 2.35 28.12
C LEU A 73 10.50 1.91 29.35
N GLU A 74 9.56 0.97 29.19
CA GLU A 74 8.77 0.44 30.31
C GLU A 74 9.60 -0.46 31.24
N THR A 75 10.53 -1.26 30.71
CA THR A 75 11.32 -2.20 31.52
C THR A 75 12.60 -1.60 32.08
N ASP A 76 13.24 -0.68 31.35
CA ASP A 76 14.45 0.03 31.79
C ASP A 76 14.02 1.33 32.47
N THR A 77 13.49 1.19 33.68
CA THR A 77 12.97 2.30 34.48
C THR A 77 14.06 3.24 34.96
N THR A 78 15.34 2.91 34.76
CA THR A 78 16.49 3.62 35.32
C THR A 78 16.60 5.04 34.79
N GLU A 79 16.44 5.24 33.49
CA GLU A 79 16.45 6.58 32.88
C GLU A 79 15.18 7.37 33.20
N ILE A 80 14.03 6.70 33.27
CA ILE A 80 12.76 7.34 33.68
C ILE A 80 12.88 7.84 35.14
N GLU A 81 13.44 7.02 36.01
CA GLU A 81 13.67 7.34 37.42
C GLU A 81 14.69 8.46 37.57
N ARG A 82 15.80 8.43 36.81
CA ARG A 82 16.78 9.52 36.78
C ARG A 82 16.13 10.85 36.39
N LEU A 83 15.33 10.87 35.32
CA LEU A 83 14.63 12.07 34.88
C LEU A 83 13.58 12.54 35.90
N ALA A 84 12.88 11.61 36.55
CA ALA A 84 11.93 11.91 37.63
C ALA A 84 12.62 12.58 38.82
N ARG A 85 13.79 12.06 39.22
CA ARG A 85 14.63 12.63 40.29
C ARG A 85 15.17 14.02 39.90
N GLU A 86 15.72 14.17 38.69
CA GLU A 86 16.35 15.42 38.24
C GLU A 86 15.35 16.56 37.97
N ARG A 87 14.23 16.27 37.30
CA ARG A 87 13.29 17.34 36.87
C ARG A 87 12.20 17.63 37.87
N PHE A 88 11.79 16.63 38.64
CA PHE A 88 10.62 16.73 39.52
C PHE A 88 10.98 16.54 41.01
N GLY A 89 12.25 16.27 41.34
CA GLY A 89 12.68 16.04 42.71
C GLY A 89 11.98 14.84 43.34
N TYR A 90 11.63 13.82 42.53
CA TYR A 90 10.97 12.62 43.03
C TYR A 90 11.90 11.84 43.96
N VAL A 91 11.40 11.42 45.13
CA VAL A 91 12.17 10.75 46.18
C VAL A 91 11.39 9.52 46.65
N ARG A 92 12.08 8.39 46.80
CA ARG A 92 11.42 7.13 47.19
C ARG A 92 11.17 7.10 48.70
N GLN A 93 10.18 6.32 49.13
CA GLN A 93 9.91 6.13 50.55
C GLN A 93 11.16 5.54 51.25
N GLY A 94 11.65 6.22 52.28
CA GLY A 94 12.86 5.83 53.03
C GLY A 94 14.18 6.46 52.56
N GLU A 95 14.16 7.31 51.52
CA GLU A 95 15.32 8.12 51.11
C GLU A 95 15.33 9.47 51.83
N GLU A 96 16.53 10.02 52.08
CA GLU A 96 16.74 11.30 52.76
C GLU A 96 17.32 12.33 51.77
N VAL A 97 16.69 13.51 51.68
CA VAL A 97 17.01 14.54 50.68
C VAL A 97 17.98 15.56 51.27
N TYR A 98 19.13 15.73 50.63
CA TYR A 98 20.10 16.77 50.99
C TYR A 98 20.02 17.91 49.98
N VAL A 99 19.48 19.06 50.39
CA VAL A 99 19.49 20.29 49.60
C VAL A 99 20.75 21.07 49.97
N ILE A 100 21.73 21.11 49.07
CA ILE A 100 22.94 21.91 49.25
C ILE A 100 22.61 23.35 48.89
N THR A 101 22.34 24.17 49.91
CA THR A 101 22.30 25.62 49.75
C THR A 101 23.73 26.14 49.86
N ARG A 102 24.19 26.94 48.89
CA ARG A 102 25.36 27.78 49.13
C ARG A 102 24.89 28.90 50.02
N ASP A 103 25.29 28.85 51.29
CA ASP A 103 25.21 30.03 52.14
C ASP A 103 26.00 31.13 51.44
N SER A 104 25.30 32.17 50.99
CA SER A 104 25.91 33.43 50.63
C SER A 104 26.46 34.02 51.93
N THR A 105 27.66 33.57 52.30
CA THR A 105 28.48 34.35 53.21
C THR A 105 28.87 35.62 52.44
N GLU A 106 28.57 36.75 53.07
CA GLU A 106 28.76 38.13 52.61
C GLU A 106 30.10 38.40 51.91
#